data_AF-A0A380HLZ1-F1
#
_entry.id   AF-A0A380HLZ1-F1
#
_cell.length_a   1.000
_cell.length_b   1.000
_cell.length_c   1.000
_cell.angle_alpha   90.00
_cell.angle_beta   90.00
_cell.angle_gamma   90.00
#
_symmetry.space_group_name_H-M   'P 1'
#
loop_
_entity.id
_entity.type
_entity.pdbx_description
1 polymer ?
#
loop_
_entity_poly.entity_id
_entity_poly.type
_entity_poly.pdbx_seq_one_letter_code
_entity_poly.pdbx_strand_id
1 'polypeptide(L)'
;MSKFKQSSKHLNLSFHQIQASDRITAIYKALYQFNDVVLGLVFLIGSILFFNSSTVTNGTILFVIGSIQMTIRPLIAFVHDLHLAFKRKQ
;
A
#
# COMPACT_ATOMS: atom_id res chain seq x y z
N MET A 1 -22.72 17.82 45.51
CA MET A 1 -22.54 16.55 44.77
C MET A 1 -23.18 16.66 43.39
N SER A 2 -22.51 17.34 42.46
CA SER A 2 -22.93 17.42 41.06
C SER A 2 -22.37 16.18 40.35
N LYS A 3 -23.29 15.31 39.97
CA LYS A 3 -23.05 14.00 39.36
C LYS A 3 -22.20 14.16 38.09
N PHE A 4 -21.01 13.59 38.14
CA PHE A 4 -20.34 12.83 37.07
C PHE A 4 -21.18 12.70 35.77
N LYS A 5 -21.13 13.68 34.86
CA LYS A 5 -21.90 13.62 33.61
C LYS A 5 -21.19 14.26 32.43
N GLN A 6 -19.90 13.94 32.25
CA GLN A 6 -19.18 14.38 31.05
C GLN A 6 -17.96 13.50 30.71
N SER A 7 -18.10 12.17 30.73
CA SER A 7 -17.03 11.25 30.31
C SER A 7 -17.48 10.20 29.28
N SER A 8 -18.62 10.43 28.62
CA SER A 8 -19.24 9.46 27.72
C SER A 8 -19.95 10.12 26.53
N LYS A 9 -19.42 11.25 26.03
CA LYS A 9 -19.76 11.73 24.69
C LYS A 9 -18.87 11.01 23.66
N HIS A 10 -19.36 9.85 23.26
CA HIS A 10 -19.36 9.41 21.87
C HIS A 10 -18.01 9.01 21.25
N LEU A 11 -17.37 8.01 21.87
CA LEU A 11 -16.46 7.06 21.21
C LEU A 11 -17.28 6.13 20.27
N ASN A 12 -18.09 6.72 19.39
CA ASN A 12 -19.10 6.04 18.55
C ASN A 12 -19.07 6.50 17.08
N LEU A 13 -17.94 7.01 16.61
CA LEU A 13 -17.70 7.27 15.18
C LEU A 13 -16.30 6.82 14.82
N SER A 14 -16.18 5.58 14.34
CA SER A 14 -15.22 5.17 13.28
C SER A 14 -15.20 3.66 13.02
N PHE A 15 -15.82 2.83 13.86
CA PHE A 15 -15.93 1.38 13.60
C PHE A 15 -17.02 0.99 12.60
N HIS A 16 -17.94 1.91 12.25
CA HIS A 16 -19.05 1.63 11.32
C HIS A 16 -18.75 1.95 9.85
N GLN A 17 -17.59 2.53 9.53
CA GLN A 17 -17.16 2.71 8.12
C GLN A 17 -16.41 1.50 7.57
N ILE A 18 -16.23 0.44 8.37
CA ILE A 18 -15.53 -0.79 7.99
C ILE A 18 -16.47 -1.78 7.25
N GLN A 19 -17.80 -1.55 7.22
CA GLN A 19 -18.74 -2.63 6.90
C GLN A 19 -19.49 -2.56 5.56
N ALA A 20 -19.36 -1.50 4.75
CA ALA A 20 -20.11 -1.39 3.49
C ALA A 20 -19.25 -0.96 2.30
N SER A 21 -18.04 -1.51 2.17
CA SER A 21 -17.24 -1.34 0.95
C SER A 21 -17.49 -2.55 0.05
N ASP A 22 -18.12 -2.29 -1.10
CA ASP A 22 -18.44 -3.22 -2.16
C ASP A 22 -17.35 -4.30 -2.32
N ARG A 23 -17.73 -5.57 -2.56
CA ARG A 23 -16.79 -6.71 -2.75
C ARG A 23 -15.55 -6.36 -3.57
N ILE A 24 -15.72 -5.44 -4.51
CA ILE A 24 -14.70 -4.79 -5.34
C ILE A 24 -13.57 -4.17 -4.49
N THR A 25 -13.85 -3.32 -3.50
CA THR A 25 -12.82 -2.67 -2.65
C THR A 25 -12.02 -3.68 -1.84
N ALA A 26 -12.64 -4.75 -1.36
CA ALA A 26 -11.94 -5.82 -0.63
C ALA A 26 -10.97 -6.59 -1.53
N ILE A 27 -11.38 -6.90 -2.77
CA ILE A 27 -10.51 -7.54 -3.78
C ILE A 27 -9.33 -6.63 -4.13
N TYR A 28 -9.56 -5.34 -4.37
CA TYR A 28 -8.47 -4.38 -4.64
C TYR A 28 -7.51 -4.27 -3.46
N LYS A 29 -8.00 -4.20 -2.22
CA LYS A 29 -7.14 -4.22 -1.02
C LYS A 29 -6.29 -5.48 -0.94
N ALA A 30 -6.88 -6.65 -1.20
CA ALA A 30 -6.17 -7.91 -1.20
C ALA A 30 -5.09 -7.97 -2.31
N LEU A 31 -5.41 -7.49 -3.52
CA LEU A 31 -4.47 -7.40 -4.63
C LEU A 31 -3.28 -6.49 -4.31
N TYR A 32 -3.53 -5.34 -3.68
CA TYR A 32 -2.47 -4.45 -3.22
C TYR A 32 -1.60 -5.13 -2.15
N GLN A 33 -2.20 -5.76 -1.14
CA GLN A 33 -1.43 -6.47 -0.11
C GLN A 33 -0.60 -7.60 -0.72
N PHE A 34 -1.18 -8.35 -1.65
CA PHE A 34 -0.52 -9.42 -2.37
C PHE A 34 0.65 -8.90 -3.21
N ASN A 35 0.47 -7.78 -3.93
CA ASN A 35 1.54 -7.12 -4.66
C ASN A 35 2.72 -6.77 -3.75
N ASP A 36 2.48 -6.29 -2.53
CA ASP A 36 3.55 -5.94 -1.59
C ASP A 36 4.28 -7.20 -1.06
N VAL A 37 3.56 -8.31 -0.87
CA VAL A 37 4.17 -9.61 -0.54
C VAL A 37 5.03 -10.13 -1.68
N VAL A 38 4.52 -10.10 -2.92
CA VAL A 38 5.28 -10.49 -4.12
C VAL A 38 6.53 -9.64 -4.27
N LEU A 39 6.39 -8.32 -4.10
CA LEU A 39 7.51 -7.38 -4.14
C LEU A 39 8.61 -7.78 -3.13
N GLY A 40 8.21 -8.05 -1.87
CA GLY A 40 9.14 -8.50 -0.83
C GLY A 40 9.84 -9.82 -1.18
N LEU A 41 9.10 -10.78 -1.74
CA LEU A 41 9.68 -12.07 -2.17
C LEU A 41 10.65 -11.91 -3.33
N VAL A 42 10.34 -11.10 -4.34
CA VAL A 42 11.23 -10.81 -5.47
C VAL A 42 12.53 -10.19 -4.99
N PHE A 43 12.46 -9.20 -4.09
CA PHE A 43 13.66 -8.60 -3.51
C PHE A 43 14.45 -9.60 -2.66
N LEU A 44 13.80 -10.40 -1.82
CA LEU A 44 14.48 -11.42 -1.01
C LEU A 44 15.22 -12.45 -1.87
N ILE A 45 14.55 -12.97 -2.90
CA ILE A 45 15.15 -13.95 -3.83
C ILE A 45 16.31 -13.29 -4.59
N GLY A 46 16.10 -12.07 -5.11
CA GLY A 46 17.16 -11.28 -5.76
C GLY A 46 18.38 -11.11 -4.85
N SER A 47 18.18 -10.73 -3.59
CA SER A 47 19.25 -10.60 -2.60
C SER A 47 20.02 -11.91 -2.39
N ILE A 48 19.34 -13.06 -2.36
CA ILE A 48 20.01 -14.36 -2.25
C ILE A 48 20.86 -14.64 -3.50
N LEU A 49 20.34 -14.35 -4.70
CA LEU A 49 21.06 -14.54 -5.97
C LEU A 49 22.29 -13.65 -6.11
N PHE A 50 22.34 -12.51 -5.41
CA PHE A 50 23.52 -11.62 -5.41
C PHE A 50 24.74 -12.19 -4.67
N PHE A 51 24.59 -13.24 -3.84
CA PHE A 51 25.71 -13.84 -3.12
C PHE A 51 26.66 -14.67 -4.00
N ASN A 52 26.24 -15.09 -5.19
CA ASN A 52 27.05 -15.90 -6.09
C ASN A 52 27.24 -15.20 -7.43
N SER A 53 28.49 -15.04 -7.87
CA SER A 53 28.87 -14.37 -9.11
C SER A 53 28.19 -14.93 -10.36
N SER A 54 27.90 -16.24 -10.40
CA SER A 54 27.22 -16.86 -11.54
C SER A 54 25.73 -16.51 -11.62
N THR A 55 25.12 -16.11 -10.51
CA THR A 55 23.68 -15.78 -10.42
C THR A 55 23.39 -14.30 -10.32
N VAL A 56 24.42 -13.44 -10.27
CA VAL A 56 24.28 -11.97 -10.18
C VAL A 56 23.42 -11.41 -11.31
N THR A 57 23.58 -11.90 -12.55
CA THR A 57 22.76 -11.44 -13.69
C THR A 57 21.27 -11.70 -13.44
N ASN A 58 20.92 -12.89 -12.95
CA ASN A 58 19.54 -13.25 -12.64
C ASN A 58 19.00 -12.43 -11.45
N GLY A 59 19.82 -12.24 -10.41
CA GLY A 59 19.50 -11.36 -9.27
C GLY A 59 19.26 -9.92 -9.71
N THR A 60 20.05 -9.42 -10.67
CA THR A 60 19.92 -8.06 -11.23
C THR A 60 18.61 -7.89 -11.99
N ILE A 61 18.22 -8.87 -12.81
CA ILE A 61 16.92 -8.84 -13.52
C ILE A 61 15.76 -8.79 -12.53
N LEU A 62 15.78 -9.64 -11.49
CA LEU A 62 14.77 -9.62 -10.44
C LEU A 62 14.74 -8.28 -9.69
N PHE A 63 15.91 -7.71 -9.41
CA PHE A 63 16.01 -6.42 -8.74
C PHE A 63 15.43 -5.27 -9.57
N VAL A 64 15.65 -5.26 -10.89
CA VAL A 64 15.05 -4.29 -11.81
C VAL A 64 13.52 -4.45 -11.83
N ILE A 65 13.02 -5.67 -11.96
CA ILE A 65 11.57 -5.96 -11.95
C ILE A 65 10.95 -5.50 -10.62
N GLY A 66 11.56 -5.86 -9.49
CA GLY A 66 11.11 -5.42 -8.16
C GLY A 66 11.13 -3.90 -8.02
N SER A 67 12.16 -3.22 -8.52
CA SER A 67 12.26 -1.75 -8.46
C SER A 67 11.15 -1.06 -9.24
N ILE A 68 10.83 -1.57 -10.44
CA ILE A 68 9.70 -1.06 -11.24
C ILE A 68 8.38 -1.29 -10.48
N GLN A 69 8.16 -2.49 -9.95
CA GLN A 69 6.96 -2.84 -9.21
C GLN A 69 6.77 -1.97 -7.94
N MET A 70 7.86 -1.66 -7.24
CA MET A 70 7.86 -0.74 -6.09
C MET A 70 7.44 0.68 -6.50
N THR A 71 7.84 1.13 -7.69
CA THR A 71 7.62 2.50 -8.17
C THR A 71 6.17 2.74 -8.62
N ILE A 72 5.45 1.70 -9.06
CA ILE A 72 4.08 1.83 -9.57
C ILE A 72 3.13 2.41 -8.50
N ARG A 73 3.21 1.96 -7.26
CA ARG A 73 2.31 2.39 -6.17
C ARG A 73 2.42 3.90 -5.84
N PRO A 74 3.62 4.47 -5.57
CA PRO A 74 3.76 5.91 -5.39
C PRO A 74 3.48 6.72 -6.66
N LEU A 75 3.72 6.15 -7.87
CA LEU A 75 3.40 6.84 -9.12
C LEU A 75 1.88 7.06 -9.28
N ILE A 76 1.07 6.05 -8.96
CA ILE A 76 -0.39 6.17 -9.00
C ILE A 76 -0.88 7.23 -8.00
N ALA A 77 -0.35 7.20 -6.76
CA ALA A 77 -0.69 8.20 -5.75
C ALA A 77 -0.29 9.62 -6.19
N PHE A 78 0.90 9.77 -6.77
CA PHE A 78 1.40 11.05 -7.27
C PHE A 78 0.52 11.62 -8.40
N VAL A 79 0.14 10.80 -9.38
CA VAL A 79 -0.76 11.22 -10.47
C VAL A 79 -2.13 11.62 -9.94
N HIS A 80 -2.66 10.89 -8.95
CA HIS A 80 -3.91 11.24 -8.28
C HIS A 80 -3.83 12.59 -7.57
N ASP A 81 -2.77 12.83 -6.80
CA ASP A 81 -2.55 14.08 -6.07
C ASP A 81 -2.35 15.27 -7.02
N LEU A 82 -1.60 15.08 -8.12
CA LEU A 82 -1.46 16.10 -9.15
C LEU A 82 -2.82 16.46 -9.77
N HIS A 83 -3.62 15.46 -10.17
CA HIS A 83 -4.93 15.72 -10.77
C HIS A 83 -5.86 16.51 -9.83
N LEU A 84 -5.87 16.16 -8.54
CA LEU A 84 -6.61 16.90 -7.51
C LEU A 84 -6.08 18.32 -7.30
N ALA A 85 -4.76 18.50 -7.30
CA ALA A 85 -4.12 19.81 -7.17
C ALA A 85 -4.49 20.75 -8.32
N PHE A 86 -4.57 20.23 -9.55
CA PHE A 86 -5.01 21.01 -10.71
C PHE A 86 -6.49 21.39 -10.65
N LYS A 87 -7.35 20.49 -10.15
CA LYS A 87 -8.80 20.73 -10.06
C LYS A 87 -9.21 21.75 -8.98
N ARG A 88 -8.37 21.96 -7.96
CA ARG A 88 -8.60 22.92 -6.87
C ARG A 88 -8.33 24.38 -7.22
N LYS A 89 -7.84 24.65 -8.43
CA LYS A 89 -7.48 26.01 -8.89
C LYS A 89 -8.55 26.70 -9.75
N GLN A 90 -9.72 26.08 -9.93
CA GLN A 90 -10.93 26.69 -10.50
C GLN A 90 -11.99 26.86 -9.42
#